data_AF-A0A3C1ZQ58-F1
#
_entry.id   AF-A0A3C1ZQ58-F1
#
_cell.length_a   1.000
_cell.length_b   1.000
_cell.length_c   1.000
_cell.angle_alpha   90.00
_cell.angle_beta   90.00
_cell.angle_gamma   90.00
#
_symmetry.space_group_name_H-M   'P 1'
#
loop_
_entity.id
_entity.type
_entity.pdbx_description
1 polymer ?
#
loop_
_entity_poly.entity_id
_entity_poly.type
_entity_poly.pdbx_seq_one_letter_code
_entity_poly.pdbx_strand_id
1 'polypeptide(L)'
;MNTHHEKERVQKTTLVYLVVMVLVVALILIAVPNPTFKAVASILVVLVCAIAIIIQWMLLGKRPEGDKEPVQQAQKVEQQKAERVSTQTGAPCEVSGQYHCSEHPERKVSMEEGKRFPPCRGDNKGHSATWILEA
;
A
#
# COMPACT_ATOMS: atom_id res chain seq x y z
N MET A 1 -11.32 -12.12 4.63
CA MET A 1 -12.08 -12.79 3.54
C MET A 1 -11.06 -13.44 2.59
N ASN A 2 -11.33 -14.66 2.12
CA ASN A 2 -10.34 -15.66 1.65
C ASN A 2 -9.50 -15.30 0.40
N THR A 3 -8.42 -14.53 0.59
CA THR A 3 -7.47 -14.18 -0.49
C THR A 3 -6.60 -15.36 -0.97
N HIS A 4 -6.42 -16.40 -0.15
CA HIS A 4 -5.60 -17.56 -0.51
C HIS A 4 -6.26 -18.44 -1.58
N HIS A 5 -7.56 -18.74 -1.43
CA HIS A 5 -8.29 -19.56 -2.39
C HIS A 5 -8.45 -18.90 -3.77
N GLU A 6 -8.47 -17.57 -3.81
CA GLU A 6 -8.55 -16.82 -5.07
C GLU A 6 -7.23 -16.91 -5.86
N LYS A 7 -6.08 -16.75 -5.18
CA LYS A 7 -4.75 -16.91 -5.80
C LYS A 7 -4.55 -18.34 -6.32
N GLU A 8 -4.98 -19.34 -5.58
CA GLU A 8 -4.88 -20.76 -5.97
C GLU A 8 -5.73 -21.09 -7.22
N ARG A 9 -6.96 -20.55 -7.29
CA ARG A 9 -7.81 -20.73 -8.48
C ARG A 9 -7.22 -20.07 -9.71
N VAL A 10 -6.74 -18.84 -9.60
CA VAL A 10 -6.13 -18.11 -10.72
C VAL A 10 -4.85 -18.80 -11.21
N GLN A 11 -4.02 -19.31 -10.30
CA GLN A 11 -2.83 -20.08 -10.65
C GLN A 11 -3.19 -21.37 -11.39
N LYS A 12 -4.19 -22.12 -10.93
CA LYS A 12 -4.69 -23.32 -11.61
C LYS A 12 -5.23 -23.00 -13.00
N THR A 13 -6.04 -21.95 -13.15
CA THR A 13 -6.58 -21.53 -14.45
C THR A 13 -5.46 -21.08 -15.41
N THR A 14 -4.45 -20.38 -14.89
CA THR A 14 -3.29 -19.92 -15.67
C THR A 14 -2.43 -21.11 -16.14
N LEU A 15 -2.19 -22.08 -15.25
CA LEU A 15 -1.48 -23.30 -15.57
C LEU A 15 -2.21 -24.11 -16.66
N VAL A 16 -3.53 -24.31 -16.49
CA VAL A 16 -4.36 -25.02 -17.48
C VAL A 16 -4.33 -24.32 -18.83
N TYR A 17 -4.44 -22.98 -18.86
CA TYR A 17 -4.36 -22.21 -20.08
C TYR A 17 -3.01 -22.39 -20.79
N LEU A 18 -1.90 -22.30 -20.07
CA LEU A 18 -0.56 -22.53 -20.64
C LEU A 18 -0.42 -23.94 -21.24
N VAL A 19 -0.93 -24.96 -20.55
CA VAL A 19 -0.90 -26.34 -21.06
C VAL A 19 -1.72 -26.47 -22.34
N VAL A 20 -2.93 -25.90 -22.39
CA VAL A 20 -3.78 -25.91 -23.59
C VAL A 20 -3.09 -25.21 -24.76
N MET A 21 -2.39 -24.11 -24.50
CA MET A 21 -1.72 -23.32 -25.54
C MET A 21 -0.53 -24.05 -26.17
N VAL A 22 0.28 -24.72 -25.34
CA VAL A 22 1.35 -25.60 -25.82
C VAL A 22 0.77 -26.73 -26.69
N LEU A 23 -0.37 -27.29 -26.29
CA LEU A 23 -1.03 -28.37 -27.02
C LEU A 23 -1.58 -27.90 -28.38
N VAL A 24 -2.15 -26.70 -28.46
CA VAL A 24 -2.60 -26.09 -29.72
C VAL A 24 -1.42 -25.83 -30.66
N VAL A 25 -0.30 -25.29 -30.16
CA VAL A 25 0.90 -25.07 -30.97
C VAL A 25 1.46 -26.40 -31.48
N ALA A 26 1.51 -27.43 -30.63
CA ALA A 26 1.95 -28.77 -31.03
C ALA A 26 1.06 -29.36 -32.14
N LEU A 27 -0.26 -29.23 -32.04
CA LEU A 27 -1.20 -29.68 -33.08
C LEU A 27 -0.97 -28.97 -34.42
N ILE A 28 -0.69 -27.67 -34.41
CA ILE A 28 -0.39 -26.90 -35.62
C ILE A 28 0.93 -27.36 -36.27
N LEU A 29 1.95 -27.66 -35.46
CA LEU A 29 3.23 -28.17 -35.96
C LEU A 29 3.10 -29.56 -36.61
N ILE A 30 2.15 -30.37 -36.16
CA ILE A 30 1.86 -31.71 -36.73
C ILE A 30 0.97 -31.60 -37.97
N ALA A 31 -0.07 -30.75 -37.95
CA ALA A 31 -1.11 -30.72 -38.98
C ALA A 31 -0.70 -30.03 -40.29
N VAL A 32 0.24 -29.09 -40.26
CA VAL A 32 0.58 -28.28 -41.44
C VAL A 32 1.90 -28.75 -42.03
N PRO A 33 1.98 -29.48 -43.16
CA PRO A 33 3.26 -29.99 -43.68
C PRO A 33 4.16 -28.89 -44.28
N ASN A 34 3.61 -27.74 -44.64
CA ASN A 34 4.34 -26.65 -45.30
C ASN A 34 5.08 -25.74 -44.28
N PRO A 35 6.40 -25.54 -44.41
CA PRO A 35 7.20 -24.82 -43.42
C PRO A 35 6.84 -23.33 -43.30
N THR A 36 6.44 -22.70 -44.40
CA THR A 36 5.97 -21.31 -44.43
C THR A 36 4.64 -21.15 -43.69
N PHE A 37 3.67 -22.03 -43.95
CA PHE A 37 2.39 -22.02 -43.23
C PHE A 37 2.55 -22.40 -41.75
N LYS A 38 3.45 -23.33 -41.40
CA LYS A 38 3.80 -23.63 -39.99
C LYS A 38 4.29 -22.38 -39.27
N ALA A 39 5.21 -21.64 -39.88
CA ALA A 39 5.76 -20.42 -39.30
C ALA A 39 4.66 -19.37 -39.10
N VAL A 40 3.86 -19.08 -40.13
CA VAL A 40 2.78 -18.08 -40.06
C VAL A 40 1.72 -18.46 -39.02
N ALA A 41 1.28 -19.72 -38.99
CA ALA A 41 0.29 -20.18 -38.02
C ALA A 41 0.83 -20.14 -36.58
N SER A 42 2.10 -20.51 -36.38
CA SER A 42 2.74 -20.44 -35.06
C SER A 42 2.84 -18.99 -34.55
N ILE A 43 3.23 -18.05 -35.43
CA ILE A 43 3.32 -16.63 -35.10
C ILE A 43 1.96 -16.06 -34.72
N LEU A 44 0.91 -16.38 -35.50
CA LEU A 44 -0.45 -15.91 -35.20
C LEU A 44 -0.95 -16.42 -33.84
N VAL A 45 -0.69 -17.69 -33.52
CA VAL A 45 -1.04 -18.24 -32.20
C VAL A 45 -0.27 -17.50 -31.12
N VAL A 46 1.06 -17.41 -31.19
CA VAL A 46 1.88 -16.69 -30.21
C VAL A 46 1.42 -15.24 -30.03
N LEU A 47 0.99 -14.56 -31.10
CA LEU A 47 0.46 -13.21 -31.03
C LEU A 47 -0.85 -13.15 -30.23
N VAL A 48 -1.81 -14.02 -30.53
CA VAL A 48 -3.09 -14.12 -29.80
C VAL A 48 -2.85 -14.48 -28.34
N CYS A 49 -1.89 -15.38 -28.09
CA CYS A 49 -1.44 -15.78 -26.77
C CYS A 49 -0.90 -14.59 -25.96
N ALA A 50 0.01 -13.83 -26.55
CA ALA A 50 0.62 -12.65 -25.94
C ALA A 50 -0.44 -11.58 -25.62
N ILE A 51 -1.37 -11.34 -26.54
CA ILE A 51 -2.49 -10.40 -26.32
C ILE A 51 -3.37 -10.87 -25.15
N ALA A 52 -3.71 -12.16 -25.07
CA ALA A 52 -4.48 -12.70 -23.96
C ALA A 52 -3.74 -12.57 -22.61
N ILE A 53 -2.41 -12.77 -22.59
CA ILE A 53 -1.59 -12.57 -21.40
C ILE A 53 -1.57 -11.10 -21.00
N ILE A 54 -1.43 -10.18 -21.95
CA ILE A 54 -1.45 -8.72 -21.71
C ILE A 54 -2.81 -8.29 -21.16
N ILE A 55 -3.91 -8.76 -21.74
CA ILE A 55 -5.27 -8.47 -21.26
C ILE A 55 -5.46 -9.04 -19.85
N GLN A 56 -5.02 -10.28 -19.60
CA GLN A 56 -5.07 -10.88 -18.28
C GLN A 56 -4.23 -10.09 -17.27
N TRP A 57 -3.05 -9.61 -17.66
CA TRP A 57 -2.20 -8.73 -16.84
C TRP A 57 -2.83 -7.36 -16.62
N MET A 58 -3.54 -6.79 -17.59
CA MET A 58 -4.27 -5.53 -17.40
C MET A 58 -5.49 -5.71 -16.47
N LEU A 59 -6.18 -6.83 -16.58
CA LEU A 59 -7.32 -7.16 -15.73
C LEU A 59 -6.89 -7.53 -14.30
N LEU A 60 -5.79 -8.27 -14.12
CA LEU A 60 -5.18 -8.53 -12.82
C LEU A 60 -4.36 -7.35 -12.28
N GLY A 61 -3.83 -6.49 -13.15
CA GLY A 61 -3.09 -5.28 -12.82
C GLY A 61 -4.02 -4.14 -12.41
N LYS A 62 -5.31 -4.26 -12.70
CA LYS A 62 -6.39 -3.60 -11.96
C LYS A 62 -6.62 -4.29 -10.60
N ARG A 63 -5.54 -4.71 -9.94
CA ARG A 63 -5.55 -5.00 -8.51
C ARG A 63 -5.45 -3.67 -7.77
N PRO A 64 -6.22 -3.49 -6.69
CA PRO A 64 -6.15 -2.27 -5.89
C PRO A 64 -4.69 -2.06 -5.46
N GLU A 65 -4.26 -0.81 -5.39
CA GLU A 65 -3.07 -0.40 -4.65
C GLU A 65 -3.17 -0.90 -3.19
N GLY A 66 -2.79 -2.14 -2.94
CA GLY A 66 -3.16 -2.82 -1.69
C GLY A 66 -2.25 -3.97 -1.31
N ASP A 67 -0.98 -3.95 -1.73
CA ASP A 67 0.07 -4.85 -1.22
C ASP A 67 1.42 -4.09 -1.19
N LYS A 68 1.45 -2.95 -0.49
CA LYS A 68 2.67 -2.30 0.04
C LYS A 68 2.53 -2.02 1.54
N GLU A 69 2.21 -3.04 2.32
CA GLU A 69 2.15 -2.96 3.79
C GLU A 69 2.64 -4.30 4.35
N PRO A 70 3.85 -4.34 4.94
CA PRO A 70 3.96 -3.83 6.31
C PRO A 70 5.22 -3.00 6.63
N VAL A 71 6.18 -2.86 5.71
CA VAL A 71 7.46 -2.20 6.04
C VAL A 71 7.42 -0.67 5.86
N GLN A 72 6.67 -0.16 4.88
CA GLN A 72 6.57 1.30 4.66
C GLN A 72 5.59 2.02 5.60
N GLN A 73 4.59 1.32 6.16
CA GLN A 73 3.73 1.95 7.17
C GLN A 73 4.40 2.06 8.53
N ALA A 74 5.24 1.09 8.95
CA ALA A 74 5.98 1.23 10.21
C ALA A 74 6.96 2.42 10.15
N GLN A 75 7.68 2.60 9.04
CA GLN A 75 8.58 3.74 8.86
C GLN A 75 7.87 5.07 8.67
N LYS A 76 6.72 5.12 7.98
CA LYS A 76 5.94 6.36 7.83
C LYS A 76 5.23 6.74 9.13
N VAL A 77 4.79 5.78 9.96
CA VAL A 77 4.24 6.08 11.28
C VAL A 77 5.34 6.58 12.23
N GLU A 78 6.57 6.05 12.14
CA GLU A 78 7.69 6.52 12.97
C GLU A 78 8.23 7.89 12.52
N GLN A 79 8.35 8.14 11.21
CA GLN A 79 8.78 9.45 10.69
C GLN A 79 7.69 10.53 10.76
N GLN A 80 6.41 10.16 10.66
CA GLN A 80 5.31 11.12 10.83
C GLN A 80 4.96 11.36 12.32
N LYS A 81 5.41 10.50 13.25
CA LYS A 81 5.44 10.77 14.70
C LYS A 81 6.59 11.71 15.08
N ALA A 82 7.66 11.78 14.29
CA ALA A 82 8.74 12.74 14.47
C ALA A 82 8.41 14.14 13.91
N GLU A 83 7.35 14.27 13.11
CA GLU A 83 6.88 15.56 12.60
C GLU A 83 5.80 16.14 13.52
N ARG A 84 6.27 16.77 14.61
CA ARG A 84 5.48 17.57 15.57
C ARG A 84 4.30 16.81 16.21
N VAL A 85 4.60 16.02 17.25
CA VAL A 85 3.57 15.53 18.20
C VAL A 85 2.85 16.73 18.79
N SER A 86 1.66 17.03 18.23
CA SER A 86 0.77 18.09 18.72
C SER A 86 -0.45 17.46 19.36
N THR A 87 -0.90 18.04 20.46
CA THR A 87 -1.95 17.50 21.33
C THR A 87 -2.73 18.65 21.96
N GLN A 88 -3.93 18.40 22.48
CA GLN A 88 -4.83 19.45 22.96
C GLN A 88 -4.93 19.46 24.48
N THR A 89 -5.29 20.61 25.06
CA THR A 89 -5.65 20.71 26.48
C THR A 89 -6.65 19.61 26.88
N GLY A 90 -6.34 18.90 27.96
CA GLY A 90 -7.17 17.81 28.50
C GLY A 90 -6.90 16.43 27.90
N ALA A 91 -6.18 16.33 26.77
CA ALA A 91 -5.75 15.05 26.21
C ALA A 91 -4.71 14.38 27.10
N PRO A 92 -4.63 13.03 27.13
CA PRO A 92 -3.54 12.32 27.79
C PRO A 92 -2.23 12.49 27.02
N CYS A 93 -1.12 12.57 27.74
CA CYS A 93 0.21 12.64 27.18
C CYS A 93 0.69 11.26 26.72
N GLU A 94 0.97 11.12 25.43
CA GLU A 94 1.51 9.89 24.83
C GLU A 94 3.04 9.83 24.87
N VAL A 95 3.71 10.99 24.97
CA VAL A 95 5.18 11.11 24.95
C VAL A 95 5.59 12.13 25.99
N SER A 96 6.37 11.72 27.00
CA SER A 96 6.92 12.66 27.97
C SER A 96 7.89 13.64 27.32
N GLY A 97 7.82 14.92 27.68
CA GLY A 97 8.69 15.93 27.12
C GLY A 97 8.26 17.35 27.46
N GLN A 98 8.95 18.33 26.89
CA GLN A 98 8.59 19.73 27.01
C GLN A 98 7.69 20.14 25.85
N TYR A 99 6.53 20.68 26.15
CA TYR A 99 5.57 21.14 25.15
C TYR A 99 5.39 22.65 25.24
N HIS A 100 5.23 23.33 24.12
CA HIS A 100 4.86 24.74 24.07
C HIS A 100 3.46 24.93 23.51
N CYS A 101 2.78 26.01 23.92
CA CYS A 101 1.50 26.38 23.34
C CYS A 101 1.71 26.92 21.91
N SER A 102 0.87 26.51 20.96
CA SER A 102 0.87 27.02 19.59
C SER A 102 0.61 28.53 19.51
N GLU A 103 -0.17 29.08 20.45
CA GLU A 103 -0.51 30.51 20.52
C GLU A 103 0.48 31.30 21.39
N HIS A 104 1.13 30.64 22.36
CA HIS A 104 2.10 31.26 23.27
C HIS A 104 3.37 30.42 23.35
N PRO A 105 4.32 30.59 22.40
CA PRO A 105 5.56 29.82 22.37
C PRO A 105 6.42 29.98 23.65
N GLU A 106 6.28 31.11 24.33
CA GLU A 106 6.89 31.43 25.63
C GLU A 106 6.40 30.51 26.77
N ARG A 107 5.19 29.93 26.63
CA ARG A 107 4.57 29.07 27.64
C ARG A 107 4.90 27.61 27.37
N LYS A 108 5.87 27.10 28.13
CA LYS A 108 6.28 25.70 28.08
C LYS A 108 5.77 24.92 29.29
N VAL A 109 5.36 23.68 29.08
CA VAL A 109 4.93 22.74 30.12
C VAL A 109 5.69 21.44 29.97
N SER A 110 6.20 20.92 31.08
CA SER A 110 6.82 19.59 31.12
C SER A 110 5.73 18.56 31.40
N MET A 111 5.67 17.54 30.56
CA MET A 111 4.62 16.53 30.58
C MET A 111 5.22 15.15 30.79
N GLU A 112 4.51 14.34 31.57
CA GLU A 112 4.81 12.93 31.77
C GLU A 112 3.73 12.10 31.08
N GLU A 113 4.13 10.92 30.58
CA GLU A 113 3.23 9.98 29.92
C GLU A 113 2.02 9.64 30.81
N GLY A 114 0.82 9.64 30.24
CA GLY A 114 -0.44 9.40 30.93
C GLY A 114 -1.03 10.61 31.66
N LYS A 115 -0.28 11.69 31.91
CA LYS A 115 -0.83 12.92 32.51
C LYS A 115 -1.60 13.76 31.47
N ARG A 116 -2.61 14.51 31.93
CA ARG A 116 -3.43 15.35 31.04
C ARG A 116 -2.82 16.73 30.83
N PHE A 117 -2.87 17.23 29.59
CA PHE A 117 -2.35 18.56 29.25
C PHE A 117 -3.13 19.68 29.94
N PRO A 118 -2.45 20.63 30.60
CA PRO A 118 -3.12 21.75 31.25
C PRO A 118 -3.69 22.76 30.23
N PRO A 119 -4.61 23.66 30.64
CA PRO A 119 -4.98 24.83 29.85
C PRO A 119 -3.83 25.83 29.80
N CYS A 120 -3.67 26.53 28.67
CA CYS A 120 -2.66 27.59 28.55
C CYS A 120 -3.16 28.87 29.23
N ARG A 121 -2.32 29.49 30.05
CA ARG A 121 -2.63 30.74 30.78
C ARG A 121 -1.90 31.97 30.22
N GLY A 122 -1.64 32.01 28.91
CA GLY A 122 -0.87 33.07 28.23
C GLY A 122 -1.32 34.49 28.59
N ASP A 123 -2.61 34.80 28.42
CA ASP A 123 -3.17 36.15 28.55
C ASP A 123 -4.00 36.36 29.85
N ASN A 124 -3.63 35.70 30.94
CA ASN A 124 -4.36 35.72 32.23
C ASN A 124 -5.83 35.25 32.19
N LYS A 125 -6.32 34.76 31.04
CA LYS A 125 -7.71 34.28 30.86
C LYS A 125 -7.90 32.78 30.64
N GLY A 126 -6.82 32.00 30.50
CA GLY A 126 -6.92 30.53 30.38
C GLY A 126 -7.70 30.05 29.15
N HIS A 127 -7.04 29.56 28.10
CA HIS A 127 -7.72 28.99 26.93
C HIS A 127 -7.29 27.53 26.70
N SER A 128 -8.09 26.83 25.90
CA SER A 128 -7.75 25.51 25.38
C SER A 128 -6.67 25.68 24.33
N ALA A 129 -5.50 25.11 24.57
CA ALA A 129 -4.34 25.24 23.71
C ALA A 129 -4.04 23.96 22.95
N THR A 130 -3.40 24.11 21.80
CA THR A 130 -2.67 23.02 21.15
C THR A 130 -1.23 23.07 21.63
N TRP A 131 -0.80 22.00 22.30
CA TRP A 131 0.53 21.78 22.83
C TRP A 131 1.38 21.06 21.80
N ILE A 132 2.55 21.58 21.48
CA ILE A 132 3.47 21.02 20.49
C ILE A 132 4.74 20.57 21.22
N LEU A 133 5.16 19.31 21.05
CA LEU A 133 6.39 18.78 21.63
C LEU A 133 7.60 19.53 21.05
N GLU A 134 8.45 20.06 21.93
CA GLU A 134 9.76 20.57 21.54
C GLU A 134 10.68 19.38 21.20
N ALA A 135 11.31 19.43 20.03
CA ALA A 135 12.31 18.46 19.58
C ALA A 135 13.68 18.73 20.20
#